data_AF-A0A964HDH7-F1
#
_entry.id   AF-A0A964HDH7-F1
#
_cell.length_a   1.000
_cell.length_b   1.000
_cell.length_c   1.000
_cell.angle_alpha   90.00
_cell.angle_beta   90.00
_cell.angle_gamma   90.00
#
_symmetry.space_group_name_H-M   'P 1'
#
loop_
_entity.id
_entity.type
_entity.pdbx_description
1 polymer ?
#
loop_
_entity_poly.entity_id
_entity_poly.type
_entity_poly.pdbx_seq_one_letter_code
_entity_poly.pdbx_strand_id
1 'polypeptide(L)'
;MLPDSMSYRFVLLALVLCACPVTAQTPEWQLMTREDGCVSLQLLVRMMRLPRSPVSPEDFAQMLQERGETAVLGLLENSPPELIGQVVQVRLANGKAPIFARPEVCRRLER
;
A
#
# COMPACT_ATOMS: atom_id res chain seq x y z
N MET A 1 39.80 -20.58 47.62
CA MET A 1 38.77 -21.10 46.69
C MET A 1 37.90 -19.94 46.29
N LEU A 2 38.20 -19.31 45.16
CA LEU A 2 37.39 -18.26 44.56
C LEU A 2 36.40 -18.95 43.61
N PRO A 3 35.07 -18.79 43.76
CA PRO A 3 34.15 -19.20 42.72
C PRO A 3 34.28 -18.25 41.53
N ASP A 4 34.99 -18.80 40.56
CA ASP A 4 34.94 -18.63 39.11
C ASP A 4 33.90 -17.66 38.55
N SER A 5 34.42 -16.76 37.74
CA SER A 5 33.74 -15.78 36.90
C SER A 5 32.89 -16.43 35.81
N MET A 6 31.81 -17.13 36.18
CA MET A 6 30.83 -17.65 35.24
C MET A 6 29.44 -17.22 35.67
N SER A 7 28.91 -16.13 35.08
CA SER A 7 27.46 -15.99 34.79
C SER A 7 27.02 -14.61 34.28
N TYR A 8 27.90 -13.63 34.07
CA TYR A 8 27.46 -12.33 33.53
C TYR A 8 27.41 -12.22 32.00
N ARG A 9 27.81 -13.26 31.27
CA ARG A 9 27.76 -13.26 29.79
C ARG A 9 26.45 -13.76 29.19
N PHE A 10 25.59 -14.39 29.99
CA PHE A 10 24.35 -15.01 29.48
C PHE A 10 23.12 -14.10 29.53
N VAL A 11 23.13 -13.05 30.34
CA VAL A 11 21.93 -12.19 30.52
C VAL A 11 21.77 -11.17 29.37
N LEU A 12 22.86 -10.78 28.69
CA LEU A 12 22.80 -9.80 27.59
C LEU A 12 22.35 -10.40 26.24
N LEU A 13 22.39 -11.73 26.08
CA LEU A 13 22.01 -12.38 24.81
C LEU A 13 20.49 -12.61 24.67
N ALA A 14 19.73 -12.51 25.77
CA ALA A 14 18.28 -12.79 25.77
C ALA A 14 17.41 -11.60 25.31
N LEU A 15 17.98 -10.39 25.15
CA LEU A 15 17.23 -9.18 24.80
C LEU A 15 17.22 -8.85 23.29
N VAL A 16 17.89 -9.62 22.45
CA VAL A 16 18.05 -9.32 21.00
C VAL A 16 17.02 -10.06 20.12
N LEU A 17 16.20 -10.95 20.67
CA LEU A 17 15.36 -11.87 19.86
C LEU A 17 13.88 -11.47 19.70
N CYS A 18 13.44 -10.30 20.19
CA CYS A 18 12.05 -9.84 20.03
C CYS A 18 11.90 -8.59 19.15
N ALA A 19 12.81 -8.36 18.22
CA ALA A 19 12.55 -7.49 17.09
C ALA A 19 11.80 -8.28 16.01
N CYS A 20 10.62 -8.83 16.33
CA CYS A 20 9.66 -9.14 15.28
C CYS A 20 9.31 -7.78 14.67
N PRO A 21 9.61 -7.52 13.38
CA PRO A 21 9.02 -6.36 12.74
C PRO A 21 7.52 -6.61 12.83
N VAL A 22 6.83 -5.82 13.65
CA VAL A 22 5.41 -5.62 13.51
C VAL A 22 5.29 -5.03 12.11
N THR A 23 5.11 -5.89 11.12
CA THR A 23 4.60 -5.51 9.81
C THR A 23 3.22 -4.97 10.14
N ALA A 24 3.15 -3.66 10.42
CA ALA A 24 1.92 -2.93 10.39
C ALA A 24 1.33 -3.26 9.02
N GLN A 25 0.31 -4.12 9.00
CA GLN A 25 -0.36 -4.55 7.80
C GLN A 25 -1.06 -3.31 7.27
N THR A 26 -0.33 -2.49 6.52
CA THR A 26 -0.92 -1.40 5.78
C THR A 26 -1.95 -2.03 4.88
N PRO A 27 -3.21 -1.54 4.91
CA PRO A 27 -4.28 -2.11 4.11
C PRO A 27 -3.84 -2.11 2.65
N GLU A 28 -3.75 -3.30 2.06
CA GLU A 28 -3.21 -3.49 0.72
C GLU A 28 -4.20 -2.91 -0.29
N TRP A 29 -3.83 -1.80 -0.93
CA TRP A 29 -4.65 -1.20 -1.97
C TRP A 29 -4.66 -2.08 -3.22
N GLN A 30 -5.81 -2.14 -3.88
CA GLN A 30 -5.99 -2.85 -5.14
C GLN A 30 -6.43 -1.85 -6.23
N LEU A 31 -6.12 -2.18 -7.48
CA LEU A 31 -6.57 -1.41 -8.64
C LEU A 31 -7.95 -1.92 -9.05
N MET A 32 -8.94 -1.04 -9.09
CA MET A 32 -10.26 -1.37 -9.59
C MET A 32 -10.31 -1.15 -11.10
N THR A 33 -10.61 -2.21 -11.85
CA THR A 33 -10.79 -2.22 -13.30
C THR A 33 -12.25 -2.52 -13.64
N ARG A 34 -12.69 -2.09 -14.83
CA ARG A 34 -14.07 -2.33 -15.28
C ARG A 34 -14.31 -3.78 -15.68
N GLU A 35 -13.30 -4.43 -16.26
CA GLU A 35 -13.43 -5.76 -16.87
C GLU A 35 -13.14 -6.88 -15.87
N ASP A 36 -12.08 -6.74 -15.08
CA ASP A 36 -11.59 -7.79 -14.18
C ASP A 36 -11.92 -7.52 -12.71
N GLY A 37 -12.64 -6.45 -12.40
CA GLY A 37 -12.89 -6.04 -11.02
C GLY A 37 -11.59 -5.59 -10.33
N CYS A 38 -11.38 -6.00 -9.08
CA CYS A 38 -10.19 -5.62 -8.32
C CYS A 38 -8.98 -6.49 -8.65
N VAL A 39 -7.92 -5.86 -9.13
CA VAL A 39 -6.66 -6.49 -9.53
C VAL A 39 -5.47 -5.94 -8.74
N SER A 40 -4.36 -6.66 -8.79
CA SER A 40 -3.11 -6.23 -8.15
C SER A 40 -2.54 -4.94 -8.76
N LEU A 41 -1.94 -4.10 -7.93
CA LEU A 41 -1.19 -2.90 -8.35
C LEU A 41 -0.02 -3.23 -9.28
N GLN A 42 0.44 -4.49 -9.34
CA GLN A 42 1.43 -4.94 -10.31
C GLN A 42 1.00 -4.70 -11.77
N LEU A 43 -0.31 -4.73 -12.06
CA LEU A 43 -0.82 -4.38 -13.39
C LEU A 43 -0.51 -2.91 -13.71
N LEU A 44 -0.70 -2.01 -12.73
CA LEU A 44 -0.38 -0.59 -12.85
C LEU A 44 1.10 -0.37 -13.16
N VAL A 45 2.00 -1.10 -12.47
CA VAL A 45 3.45 -1.04 -12.69
C VAL A 45 3.79 -1.33 -14.14
N ARG A 46 3.21 -2.39 -14.71
CA ARG A 46 3.46 -2.79 -16.10
C ARG A 46 2.89 -1.77 -17.09
N MET A 47 1.65 -1.33 -16.88
CA MET A 47 0.98 -0.40 -17.80
C MET A 47 1.62 0.99 -17.82
N MET A 48 2.12 1.46 -16.67
CA MET A 48 2.65 2.82 -16.49
C MET A 48 4.18 2.87 -16.44
N ARG A 49 4.85 1.72 -16.57
CA ARG A 49 6.31 1.55 -16.45
C ARG A 49 6.83 2.18 -15.16
N LEU A 50 6.21 1.85 -14.03
CA LEU A 50 6.63 2.36 -12.73
C LEU A 50 7.91 1.65 -12.27
N PRO A 51 8.79 2.32 -11.51
CA PRO A 51 10.01 1.70 -10.98
C PRO A 51 9.74 0.62 -9.93
N ARG A 52 8.58 0.68 -9.26
CA ARG A 52 8.11 -0.30 -8.27
C ARG A 52 6.59 -0.26 -8.16
N SER A 53 6.01 -1.21 -7.43
CA SER A 53 4.60 -1.12 -7.03
C SER A 53 4.40 0.04 -6.05
N PRO A 54 3.36 0.87 -6.23
CA PRO A 54 2.99 1.83 -5.22
C PRO A 54 2.40 1.10 -4.00
N VAL A 55 2.58 1.67 -2.81
CA VAL A 55 2.00 1.16 -1.56
C VAL A 55 0.66 1.82 -1.22
N SER A 56 0.36 2.97 -1.83
CA SER A 56 -0.91 3.69 -1.66
C SER A 56 -1.21 4.58 -2.88
N PRO A 57 -2.44 5.14 -2.99
CA PRO A 57 -2.80 6.12 -4.03
C PRO A 57 -1.92 7.38 -3.97
N GLU A 58 -1.57 7.83 -2.76
CA GLU A 58 -0.68 8.98 -2.53
C GLU A 58 0.73 8.70 -3.03
N ASP A 59 1.27 7.54 -2.70
CA ASP A 59 2.59 7.09 -3.16
C ASP A 59 2.63 6.99 -4.69
N PHE A 60 1.56 6.47 -5.32
CA PHE A 60 1.45 6.48 -6.77
C PHE A 60 1.43 7.90 -7.37
N ALA A 61 0.66 8.82 -6.79
CA ALA A 61 0.62 10.21 -7.26
C ALA A 61 1.98 10.90 -7.10
N GLN A 62 2.66 10.67 -5.97
CA GLN A 62 4.01 11.18 -5.73
C GLN A 62 5.00 10.65 -6.78
N MET A 63 5.00 9.35 -7.06
CA MET A 63 5.86 8.75 -8.09
C MET A 63 5.67 9.38 -9.47
N LEU A 64 4.45 9.79 -9.81
CA LEU A 64 4.17 10.48 -11.06
C LEU A 64 4.63 11.94 -11.04
N GLN A 65 4.44 12.64 -9.92
CA GLN A 65 4.92 14.00 -9.73
C GLN A 65 6.46 14.07 -9.80
N GLU A 66 7.16 13.10 -9.23
CA GLU A 66 8.63 12.96 -9.33
C GLU A 66 9.12 12.77 -10.77
N ARG A 67 8.24 12.29 -11.67
CA ARG A 67 8.49 12.15 -13.11
C ARG A 67 8.09 13.40 -13.91
N GLY A 68 7.63 14.46 -13.25
CA GLY A 68 7.12 15.67 -13.90
C GLY A 68 5.69 15.54 -14.44
N GLU A 69 4.95 14.50 -14.06
CA GLU A 69 3.54 14.33 -14.44
C GLU A 69 2.60 14.97 -13.41
N THR A 70 1.45 15.46 -13.85
CA THR A 70 0.41 15.95 -12.95
C THR A 70 -0.52 14.81 -12.54
N ALA A 71 -0.50 14.47 -11.25
CA ALA A 71 -1.39 13.51 -10.63
C ALA A 71 -2.11 14.16 -9.43
N VAL A 72 -3.44 14.06 -9.41
CA VAL A 72 -4.30 14.65 -8.36
C VAL A 72 -5.20 13.57 -7.77
N LEU A 73 -5.13 13.40 -6.45
CA LEU A 73 -6.04 12.52 -5.73
C LEU A 73 -7.43 13.16 -5.66
N GLY A 74 -8.45 12.33 -5.82
CA GLY A 74 -9.84 12.74 -5.75
C GLY A 74 -10.74 11.60 -5.29
N LEU A 75 -11.96 11.98 -4.91
CA LEU A 75 -13.04 11.03 -4.73
C LEU A 75 -13.58 10.63 -6.11
N LEU A 76 -14.09 9.40 -6.22
CA LEU A 76 -14.85 9.00 -7.39
C LEU A 76 -16.15 9.82 -7.43
N GLU A 77 -16.49 10.38 -8.59
CA GLU A 77 -17.71 11.21 -8.74
C GLU A 77 -18.96 10.41 -8.34
N ASN A 78 -19.86 11.05 -7.60
CA ASN A 78 -21.09 10.42 -7.08
C ASN A 78 -20.85 9.19 -6.19
N SER A 79 -19.69 9.11 -5.51
CA SER A 79 -19.43 8.04 -4.55
C SER A 79 -20.46 8.02 -3.44
N PRO A 80 -21.05 6.85 -3.11
CA PRO A 80 -21.79 6.66 -1.88
C PRO A 80 -20.93 7.07 -0.68
N PRO A 81 -21.51 7.66 0.37
CA PRO A 81 -20.76 8.08 1.56
C PRO A 81 -20.00 6.92 2.22
N GLU A 82 -20.51 5.70 2.06
CA GLU A 82 -19.90 4.45 2.53
C GLU A 82 -18.53 4.15 1.90
N LEU A 83 -18.27 4.66 0.69
CA LEU A 83 -17.03 4.40 -0.07
C LEU A 83 -15.97 5.49 0.12
N ILE A 84 -16.29 6.59 0.82
CA ILE A 84 -15.35 7.68 1.08
C ILE A 84 -14.16 7.15 1.89
N GLY A 85 -12.95 7.39 1.39
CA GLY A 85 -11.70 6.88 2.01
C GLY A 85 -11.44 5.38 1.80
N GLN A 86 -12.39 4.65 1.20
CA GLN A 86 -12.21 3.27 0.78
C GLN A 86 -11.95 3.14 -0.72
N VAL A 87 -12.40 4.12 -1.50
CA VAL A 87 -12.15 4.24 -2.93
C VAL A 87 -11.58 5.63 -3.22
N VAL A 88 -10.45 5.66 -3.93
CA VAL A 88 -9.74 6.89 -4.28
C VAL A 88 -9.41 6.84 -5.77
N GLN A 89 -9.64 7.93 -6.46
CA GLN A 89 -9.25 8.08 -7.86
C GLN A 89 -8.01 8.96 -7.95
N VAL A 90 -7.04 8.58 -8.77
CA VAL A 90 -5.89 9.44 -9.10
C VAL A 90 -6.07 9.94 -10.52
N ARG A 91 -6.42 11.22 -10.67
CA ARG A 91 -6.64 11.87 -11.97
C ARG A 91 -5.31 12.31 -12.57
N LEU A 92 -5.06 11.88 -13.80
CA LEU A 92 -3.84 12.19 -14.55
C LEU A 92 -4.13 13.21 -15.65
N ALA A 93 -3.13 14.03 -16.01
CA ALA A 93 -3.27 15.03 -17.08
C ALA A 93 -3.61 14.43 -18.46
N ASN A 94 -3.28 13.15 -18.68
CA ASN A 94 -3.57 12.44 -19.92
C ASN A 94 -5.01 11.90 -20.01
N GLY A 95 -5.90 12.28 -19.07
CA GLY A 95 -7.29 11.85 -19.01
C GLY A 95 -7.51 10.45 -18.43
N LYS A 96 -6.44 9.72 -18.06
CA LYS A 96 -6.58 8.45 -17.32
C LYS A 96 -6.86 8.74 -15.85
N ALA A 97 -7.62 7.85 -15.24
CA ALA A 97 -8.01 8.00 -13.84
C ALA A 97 -8.08 6.65 -13.12
N PRO A 98 -6.93 6.00 -12.84
CA PRO A 98 -6.89 4.76 -12.07
C PRO A 98 -7.61 4.91 -10.73
N ILE A 99 -8.43 3.92 -10.41
CA ILE A 99 -9.23 3.87 -9.19
C ILE A 99 -8.62 2.84 -8.26
N PHE A 100 -8.25 3.28 -7.06
CA PHE A 100 -7.73 2.45 -6.00
C PHE A 100 -8.86 2.11 -5.04
N ALA A 101 -8.99 0.84 -4.69
CA ALA A 101 -10.01 0.35 -3.77
C ALA A 101 -9.34 -0.46 -2.64
N ARG A 102 -9.92 -0.37 -1.45
CA ARG A 102 -9.54 -1.22 -0.32
C ARG A 102 -10.08 -2.65 -0.48
N PRO A 103 -9.45 -3.66 0.13
CA PRO A 103 -9.88 -5.06 0.02
C PRO A 103 -11.32 -5.32 0.47
N GLU A 104 -11.84 -4.52 1.39
CA GLU A 104 -13.23 -4.61 1.87
C GLU A 104 -14.23 -4.28 0.75
N VAL A 105 -13.92 -3.30 -0.08
CA VAL A 105 -14.77 -2.89 -1.22
C VAL A 105 -14.72 -3.98 -2.28
N CYS A 106 -13.52 -4.48 -2.58
CA CYS A 106 -13.32 -5.52 -3.57
C CYS A 106 -14.09 -6.81 -3.24
N ARG A 107 -14.04 -7.28 -1.99
CA ARG A 107 -14.79 -8.46 -1.53
C ARG A 107 -16.31 -8.30 -1.61
N ARG A 108 -16.83 -7.06 -1.61
CA ARG A 108 -18.27 -6.80 -1.77
C ARG A 108 -18.72 -6.87 -3.23
N LEU A 109 -17.82 -6.59 -4.18
CA LEU A 109 -18.11 -6.61 -5.62
C LEU A 109 -18.07 -8.01 -6.22
N GLU A 110 -17.39 -8.97 -5.58
CA GLU A 110 -17.29 -10.37 -6.03
C GLU A 110 -18.50 -11.25 -5.64
N ARG A 111 -19.46 -10.73 -4.85
CA ARG A 111 -20.68 -11.43 -4.45
C ARG A 111 -21.86 -11.04 -5.33
#